data_AF-F8P8M4-F1
#
_entry.id   AF-F8P8M4-F1
#
_cell.length_a   1.000
_cell.length_b   1.000
_cell.length_c   1.000
_cell.angle_alpha   90.00
_cell.angle_beta   90.00
_cell.angle_gamma   90.00
#
_symmetry.space_group_name_H-M   'P 1'
#
loop_
_entity.id
_entity.type
_entity.pdbx_description
1 polymer ?
#
loop_
_entity_poly.entity_id
_entity_poly.type
_entity_poly.pdbx_seq_one_letter_code
_entity_poly.pdbx_strand_id
1 'polypeptide(L)'
;MCVNTCIAYTGPFATLDKCPICLQPQYNEAMLMQSKGKKKVFCQQFHTMPIGPQIQAIWQDSDNATNMRYWEIQTQELNKELSLNDGVLSSYDNFFTGSNYLNAVADGWIQAGDTLYEKRPPTVGFISG
;
A
#
# COMPACT_ATOMS: atom_id res chain seq x y z
N MET A 1 -4.72 5.46 17.58
CA MET A 1 -3.41 5.85 17.02
C MET A 1 -2.76 6.85 17.97
N CYS A 2 -1.43 7.00 17.94
CA CYS A 2 -0.79 8.14 18.61
C CYS A 2 -1.28 9.45 17.99
N VAL A 3 -1.51 10.49 18.80
CA VAL A 3 -1.98 11.82 18.35
C VAL A 3 -1.03 12.50 17.35
N ASN A 4 0.27 12.19 17.45
CA ASN A 4 1.30 12.66 16.53
C ASN A 4 1.61 11.63 15.42
N THR A 5 0.67 10.71 15.17
CA THR A 5 0.72 9.67 14.13
C THR A 5 1.95 8.74 14.13
N CYS A 6 2.75 8.76 15.20
CA CYS A 6 4.00 7.99 15.29
C CYS A 6 3.80 6.47 15.19
N ILE A 7 2.76 5.95 15.84
CA ILE A 7 2.42 4.52 15.85
C ILE A 7 0.91 4.31 15.88
N ALA A 8 0.47 3.16 15.36
CA ALA A 8 -0.83 2.58 15.67
C ALA A 8 -0.70 1.65 16.88
N TYR A 9 -1.64 1.75 17.82
CA TYR A 9 -1.70 0.86 19.00
C TYR A 9 -2.42 -0.44 18.63
N THR A 10 -1.83 -1.18 17.71
CA THR A 10 -2.31 -2.47 17.21
C THR A 10 -1.12 -3.43 17.14
N GLY A 11 -1.38 -4.74 17.04
CA GLY A 11 -0.33 -5.76 16.94
C GLY A 11 0.72 -5.66 18.06
N PRO A 12 2.02 -5.52 17.75
CA PRO A 12 3.10 -5.42 18.76
C PRO A 12 2.95 -4.28 19.75
N PHE A 13 2.19 -3.22 19.40
CA PHE A 13 1.99 -2.05 20.25
C PHE A 13 0.61 -2.04 20.94
N ALA A 14 -0.15 -3.12 20.84
CA ALA A 14 -1.53 -3.18 21.34
C ALA A 14 -1.65 -3.00 22.86
N THR A 15 -0.61 -3.35 23.61
CA THR A 15 -0.59 -3.25 25.09
C THR A 15 0.02 -1.94 25.61
N LEU A 16 0.43 -1.03 24.72
CA LEU A 16 1.04 0.23 25.12
C LEU A 16 -0.02 1.31 25.37
N ASP A 17 0.04 1.92 26.55
CA ASP A 17 -0.82 3.06 26.91
C ASP A 17 -0.17 4.42 26.56
N LYS A 18 1.10 4.42 26.16
CA LYS A 18 1.87 5.60 25.73
C LYS A 18 2.71 5.29 24.50
N CYS A 19 2.93 6.30 23.67
CA CYS A 19 3.74 6.16 22.47
C CYS A 19 5.21 5.95 22.86
N PRO A 20 5.92 4.92 22.37
CA PRO A 20 7.32 4.70 22.70
C PRO A 20 8.26 5.74 22.06
N ILE A 21 7.76 6.52 21.09
CA ILE A 21 8.56 7.51 20.35
C ILE A 21 8.40 8.91 20.96
N CYS A 22 7.16 9.38 21.13
CA CYS A 22 6.87 10.75 21.56
C CYS A 22 6.22 10.84 22.95
N LEU A 23 6.06 9.70 23.64
CA LEU A 23 5.51 9.58 24.99
C LEU A 23 4.07 10.09 25.20
N GLN A 24 3.40 10.52 24.13
CA GLN A 24 2.01 10.96 24.19
C GLN A 24 1.09 9.81 24.64
N PRO A 25 0.11 10.09 25.51
CA PRO A 25 -0.81 9.09 26.00
C PRO A 25 -1.77 8.63 24.91
N GLN A 26 -2.11 7.34 24.93
CA GLN A 26 -3.14 6.76 24.07
C GLN A 26 -4.53 7.25 24.46
N TYR A 27 -4.76 7.45 25.75
CA TYR A 27 -6.05 7.84 26.32
C TYR A 27 -6.04 9.29 26.80
N ASN A 28 -7.21 9.92 26.80
CA ASN A 28 -7.40 11.23 27.38
C ASN A 28 -7.19 11.15 28.90
N GLU A 29 -6.07 11.68 29.38
CA GLU A 29 -5.66 11.58 30.78
C GLU A 29 -6.65 12.28 31.73
N ALA A 30 -7.25 13.40 31.32
CA ALA A 30 -8.23 14.11 32.15
C ALA A 30 -9.47 13.25 32.43
N MET A 31 -10.01 12.59 31.40
CA MET A 31 -11.16 11.69 31.56
C MET A 31 -10.80 10.42 32.35
N LEU A 32 -9.58 9.91 32.15
CA LEU A 32 -9.08 8.75 32.87
C LEU A 32 -8.92 9.05 34.37
N MET A 33 -8.36 10.21 34.72
CA MET A 33 -8.22 10.69 36.10
C MET A 33 -9.58 10.93 36.75
N GLN A 34 -10.49 11.65 36.08
CA GLN A 34 -11.83 11.94 36.59
C GLN A 34 -12.62 10.66 36.90
N SER A 35 -12.45 9.63 36.07
CA SER A 35 -13.12 8.34 36.22
C SER A 35 -12.39 7.35 37.13
N LYS A 36 -11.27 7.74 37.75
CA LYS A 36 -10.40 6.84 38.54
C LYS A 36 -10.02 5.57 37.76
N GLY A 37 -9.65 5.73 36.49
CA GLY A 37 -9.23 4.64 35.61
C GLY A 37 -10.37 3.86 34.94
N LYS A 38 -11.64 4.15 35.25
CA LYS A 38 -12.79 3.37 34.74
C LYS A 38 -13.15 3.70 33.30
N LYS A 39 -12.93 4.94 32.85
CA LYS A 39 -13.29 5.42 31.51
C LYS A 39 -12.03 5.69 30.70
N LYS A 40 -11.72 4.76 29.79
CA LYS A 40 -10.64 4.89 28.81
C LYS A 40 -11.20 5.44 27.50
N VAL A 41 -10.95 6.72 27.23
CA VAL A 41 -11.32 7.38 25.96
C VAL A 41 -10.05 7.57 25.14
N PHE A 42 -10.00 7.01 23.93
CA PHE A 42 -8.85 7.18 23.04
C PHE A 42 -8.70 8.63 22.60
N CYS A 43 -7.47 9.15 22.57
CA CYS A 43 -7.20 10.49 22.05
C CYS A 43 -7.42 10.57 20.52
N GLN A 44 -7.14 9.48 19.80
CA GLN A 44 -7.34 9.41 18.36
C GLN A 44 -7.67 7.97 17.92
N GLN A 45 -8.74 7.83 17.14
CA GLN A 45 -9.12 6.60 16.46
C GLN A 45 -8.86 6.73 14.96
N PHE A 46 -8.47 5.65 14.31
CA PHE A 46 -8.29 5.58 12.86
C PHE A 46 -9.04 4.37 12.35
N HIS A 47 -9.78 4.54 11.26
CA HIS A 47 -10.49 3.45 10.61
C HIS A 47 -9.59 2.82 9.56
N THR A 48 -9.28 1.53 9.72
CA THR A 48 -8.59 0.77 8.69
C THR A 48 -9.61 0.28 7.68
N MET A 49 -9.56 0.78 6.45
CA MET A 49 -10.30 0.25 5.31
C MET A 49 -9.37 -0.67 4.52
N PRO A 50 -9.44 -2.01 4.70
CA PRO A 50 -8.49 -2.90 4.03
C PRO A 50 -8.74 -2.88 2.52
N ILE A 51 -7.71 -2.58 1.74
CA ILE A 51 -7.80 -2.49 0.27
C ILE A 51 -7.90 -3.88 -0.36
N GLY A 52 -7.22 -4.89 0.20
CA GLY A 52 -7.20 -6.25 -0.35
C GLY A 52 -8.60 -6.86 -0.57
N PRO A 53 -9.49 -6.88 0.44
CA PRO A 53 -10.86 -7.35 0.26
C PRO A 53 -11.66 -6.54 -0.78
N GLN A 54 -11.41 -5.23 -0.89
CA GLN A 54 -12.06 -4.40 -1.90
C GLN A 54 -11.60 -4.79 -3.31
N ILE A 55 -10.30 -4.96 -3.51
CA ILE A 55 -9.73 -5.46 -4.78
C ILE A 55 -10.30 -6.86 -5.10
N GLN A 56 -10.36 -7.76 -4.13
CA GLN A 56 -10.92 -9.10 -4.33
C GLN A 56 -12.38 -9.04 -4.78
N ALA A 57 -13.19 -8.14 -4.20
CA ALA A 57 -14.57 -7.94 -4.62
C ALA A 57 -14.66 -7.38 -6.05
N ILE A 58 -13.77 -6.46 -6.45
CA ILE A 58 -13.71 -5.93 -7.82
C ILE A 58 -13.44 -7.07 -8.82
N TRP A 59 -12.55 -8.01 -8.49
CA TRP A 59 -12.25 -9.18 -9.34
C TRP A 59 -13.41 -10.19 -9.45
N GLN A 60 -14.41 -10.16 -8.57
CA GLN A 60 -15.56 -11.08 -8.64
C GLN A 60 -16.53 -10.74 -9.76
N ASP A 61 -16.55 -9.48 -10.20
CA ASP A 61 -17.37 -9.03 -11.32
C ASP A 61 -16.60 -9.19 -12.64
N SER A 62 -17.25 -9.76 -13.66
CA SER A 62 -16.57 -10.11 -14.93
C SER A 62 -16.10 -8.90 -15.73
N ASP A 63 -16.88 -7.82 -15.71
CA ASP A 63 -16.57 -6.61 -16.46
C ASP A 63 -15.40 -5.89 -15.78
N ASN A 64 -15.45 -5.80 -14.45
CA ASN A 64 -14.34 -5.27 -13.66
C ASN A 64 -13.09 -6.12 -13.77
N ALA A 65 -13.18 -7.45 -13.73
CA ALA A 65 -12.03 -8.33 -13.92
C ALA A 65 -11.36 -8.11 -15.28
N THR A 66 -12.15 -7.84 -16.32
CA THR A 66 -11.64 -7.47 -17.65
C THR A 66 -10.95 -6.11 -17.62
N ASN A 67 -11.57 -5.11 -17.00
CA ASN A 67 -11.00 -3.76 -16.86
C ASN A 67 -9.70 -3.77 -16.02
N MET A 68 -9.63 -4.61 -14.99
CA MET A 68 -8.44 -4.78 -14.15
C MET A 68 -7.24 -5.36 -14.92
N ARG A 69 -7.47 -5.95 -16.11
CA ARG A 69 -6.42 -6.41 -17.04
C ARG A 69 -6.05 -5.37 -18.10
N TYR A 70 -6.58 -4.15 -18.03
CA TYR A 70 -6.24 -3.07 -18.95
C TYR A 70 -4.74 -2.83 -19.07
N TRP A 71 -4.01 -2.96 -17.95
CA TRP A 71 -2.56 -2.80 -17.92
C TRP A 71 -1.84 -3.80 -18.84
N GLU A 72 -2.32 -5.04 -18.93
CA GLU A 72 -1.72 -6.08 -19.77
C GLU A 72 -1.81 -5.68 -21.24
N ILE A 73 -2.98 -5.17 -21.65
CA ILE A 73 -3.24 -4.66 -23.01
C ILE A 73 -2.30 -3.50 -23.32
N GLN A 74 -2.23 -2.50 -22.44
CA GLN A 74 -1.36 -1.34 -22.62
C GLN A 74 0.12 -1.72 -22.70
N THR A 75 0.55 -2.68 -21.89
CA THR A 75 1.94 -3.14 -21.89
C THR A 75 2.30 -3.87 -23.19
N GLN A 76 1.37 -4.68 -23.72
CA GLN A 76 1.55 -5.32 -25.02
C GLN A 76 1.63 -4.30 -26.16
N GLU A 77 0.81 -3.25 -26.12
CA GLU A 77 0.84 -2.16 -27.10
C GLU A 77 2.17 -1.38 -27.02
N LEU A 78 2.60 -1.00 -25.82
CA LEU A 78 3.88 -0.31 -25.59
C LEU A 78 5.08 -1.14 -26.03
N ASN A 79 5.10 -2.45 -25.73
CA ASN A 79 6.20 -3.32 -26.15
C ASN A 79 6.26 -3.45 -27.68
N LYS A 80 5.11 -3.47 -28.37
CA LYS A 80 5.08 -3.44 -29.84
C LYS A 80 5.65 -2.13 -30.37
N GLU A 81 5.23 -1.00 -29.81
CA GLU A 81 5.73 0.32 -30.21
C GLU A 81 7.25 0.45 -30.00
N LEU A 82 7.74 0.07 -28.81
CA LEU A 82 9.17 0.05 -28.50
C LEU A 82 9.96 -0.81 -29.50
N SER A 83 9.42 -1.96 -29.89
CA SER A 83 10.07 -2.84 -30.87
C SER A 83 10.13 -2.25 -32.29
N LEU A 84 9.16 -1.40 -32.66
CA LEU A 84 9.08 -0.77 -33.98
C LEU A 84 9.90 0.51 -34.08
N ASN A 85 10.12 1.19 -32.95
CA ASN A 85 10.72 2.52 -32.88
C ASN A 85 12.11 2.52 -32.21
N ASP A 86 12.86 1.41 -32.29
CA ASP A 86 14.20 1.26 -31.70
C ASP A 86 14.27 1.66 -30.20
N GLY A 87 13.24 1.30 -29.43
CA GLY A 87 13.15 1.60 -28.00
C GLY A 87 12.67 3.01 -27.65
N VAL A 88 12.16 3.78 -28.63
CA VAL A 88 11.66 5.13 -28.42
C VAL A 88 10.12 5.15 -28.45
N LEU A 89 9.51 5.56 -27.35
CA LEU A 89 8.07 5.83 -27.31
C LEU A 89 7.75 7.18 -27.96
N SER A 90 6.63 7.21 -28.67
CA SER A 90 6.07 8.42 -29.27
C SER A 90 5.44 9.36 -28.23
N SER A 91 4.95 8.82 -27.11
CA SER A 91 4.38 9.60 -26.01
C SER A 91 4.55 8.94 -24.63
N TYR A 92 4.49 9.74 -23.58
CA TYR A 92 4.66 9.33 -22.17
C TYR A 92 3.45 9.74 -21.32
N ASP A 93 2.26 9.33 -21.73
CA ASP A 93 1.00 9.86 -21.17
C ASP A 93 0.43 9.09 -19.98
N ASN A 94 1.02 7.94 -19.63
CA ASN A 94 0.47 7.07 -18.59
C ASN A 94 1.59 6.41 -17.75
N PHE A 95 1.21 5.92 -16.57
CA PHE A 95 2.08 5.20 -15.64
C PHE A 95 2.90 4.06 -16.30
N PHE A 96 2.30 3.36 -17.27
CA PHE A 96 2.93 2.21 -17.94
C PHE A 96 4.11 2.57 -18.85
N THR A 97 4.29 3.85 -19.22
CA THR A 97 5.44 4.27 -20.04
C THR A 97 6.71 4.48 -19.22
N GLY A 98 6.60 4.43 -17.89
CA GLY A 98 7.73 4.59 -16.99
C GLY A 98 8.73 3.44 -17.10
N SER A 99 10.03 3.76 -17.19
CA SER A 99 11.11 2.78 -17.25
C SER A 99 11.10 1.81 -16.07
N ASN A 100 10.78 2.27 -14.86
CA ASN A 100 10.67 1.41 -13.68
C ASN A 100 9.61 0.30 -13.87
N TYR A 101 8.47 0.65 -14.46
CA TYR A 101 7.41 -0.30 -14.74
C TYR A 101 7.82 -1.28 -15.83
N LEU A 102 8.32 -0.78 -16.96
CA LEU A 102 8.74 -1.60 -18.10
C LEU A 102 9.87 -2.58 -17.72
N ASN A 103 10.84 -2.11 -16.93
CA ASN A 103 11.91 -2.97 -16.40
C ASN A 103 11.34 -4.03 -15.46
N ALA A 104 10.41 -3.68 -14.56
CA ALA A 104 9.79 -4.67 -13.67
C ALA A 104 8.98 -5.75 -14.43
N VAL A 105 8.35 -5.39 -15.55
CA VAL A 105 7.71 -6.37 -16.44
C VAL A 105 8.77 -7.24 -17.14
N ALA A 106 9.81 -6.62 -17.71
CA ALA A 106 10.89 -7.32 -18.41
C ALA A 106 11.65 -8.30 -17.51
N ASP A 107 11.88 -7.91 -16.26
CA ASP A 107 12.54 -8.72 -15.23
C ASP A 107 11.61 -9.80 -14.65
N GLY A 108 10.32 -9.83 -15.03
CA GLY A 108 9.33 -10.80 -14.57
C GLY A 108 8.84 -10.58 -13.14
N TRP A 109 9.06 -9.38 -12.57
CA TRP A 109 8.57 -8.99 -11.25
C TRP A 109 7.08 -8.66 -11.27
N ILE A 110 6.59 -8.26 -12.44
CA ILE A 110 5.18 -8.08 -12.77
C ILE A 110 4.82 -9.13 -13.82
N GLN A 111 3.82 -9.96 -13.53
CA GLN A 111 3.39 -11.05 -14.41
C GLN A 111 1.91 -10.93 -14.76
N ALA A 112 1.51 -11.56 -15.87
CA ALA A 112 0.09 -11.62 -16.24
C ALA A 112 -0.75 -12.20 -15.09
N GLY A 113 -1.90 -11.59 -14.83
CA GLY A 113 -2.76 -11.92 -13.68
C GLY A 113 -2.36 -11.23 -12.37
N ASP A 114 -1.24 -10.52 -12.31
CA ASP A 114 -0.94 -9.66 -11.16
C ASP A 114 -1.94 -8.51 -11.06
N THR A 115 -2.35 -8.22 -9.82
CA THR A 115 -2.93 -6.91 -9.53
C THR A 115 -1.78 -5.92 -9.32
N LEU A 116 -1.76 -4.85 -10.13
CA LEU A 116 -0.80 -3.78 -9.95
C LEU A 116 -1.18 -2.92 -8.74
N TYR A 117 -0.36 -3.00 -7.71
CA TYR A 117 -0.27 -2.06 -6.59
C TYR A 117 1.22 -1.87 -6.30
N GLU A 118 1.60 -0.85 -5.54
CA GLU A 118 3.01 -0.65 -5.15
C GLU A 118 3.53 -1.90 -4.42
N LYS A 119 4.20 -2.79 -5.16
CA LYS A 119 4.90 -3.94 -4.62
C LYS A 119 6.26 -3.40 -4.17
N ARG A 120 6.46 -3.27 -2.85
CA ARG A 120 7.80 -3.03 -2.31
C ARG A 120 8.67 -4.19 -2.82
N PRO A 121 9.81 -3.92 -3.49
CA PRO A 121 10.69 -5.00 -3.93
C PRO A 121 11.10 -5.84 -2.72
N PRO A 122 11.29 -7.15 -2.89
CA PRO A 122 11.81 -7.98 -1.81
C PRO A 122 13.12 -7.35 -1.32
N THR A 123 13.12 -6.87 -0.07
CA THR A 123 14.34 -6.42 0.59
C THR A 123 15.33 -7.57 0.55
N VAL A 124 16.40 -7.44 -0.25
CA VAL A 124 17.59 -8.28 -0.14
C VAL A 124 17.99 -8.20 1.33
N GLY A 125 17.90 -9.33 2.03
CA GLY A 125 18.15 -9.38 3.46
C GLY A 125 19.50 -8.76 3.77
N PHE A 126 19.52 -7.69 4.56
CA PHE A 126 20.73 -7.27 5.24
C PHE A 126 21.13 -8.42 6.17
N ILE A 127 22.09 -9.23 5.73
CA ILE A 127 22.81 -10.13 6.61
C ILE A 127 23.68 -9.22 7.48
N SER A 128 23.21 -8.90 8.69
CA SER A 128 24.05 -8.32 9.72
C SER A 128 25.02 -9.40 10.21
N GLY A 129 26.29 -9.25 9.85
CA GLY A 129 27.41 -9.90 10.54
C GLY A 129 27.74 -9.19 11.85
#